data_AF-A0A7W9GWQ5-F1
#
_entry.id   AF-A0A7W9GWQ5-F1
#
_cell.length_a   1.000
_cell.length_b   1.000
_cell.length_c   1.000
_cell.angle_alpha   90.00
_cell.angle_beta   90.00
_cell.angle_gamma   90.00
#
_symmetry.space_group_name_H-M   'P 1'
#
loop_
_entity.id
_entity.type
_entity.pdbx_description
1 polymer ?
#
loop_
_entity_poly.entity_id
_entity_poly.type
_entity_poly.pdbx_seq_one_letter_code
_entity_poly.pdbx_strand_id
1 'polypeptide(L)' 'MTVTFDSGRPVALDGETVTLAEALLLAGQLARAHGLVGPGGSVLAAGAAVLDAARRELAADTGTVRVPLAEQERRVA' A
#
# COMPACT_ATOMS: atom_id res chain seq x y z
N MET A 1 -2.02 3.14 8.19
CA MET A 1 -0.69 2.72 7.72
C MET A 1 -0.02 3.89 7.01
N THR A 2 1.28 4.01 7.21
CA THR A 2 2.20 4.90 6.49
C THR A 2 3.20 4.07 5.71
N VAL A 3 3.62 4.55 4.55
CA VAL A 3 4.61 3.91 3.68
C VAL A 3 5.74 4.90 3.49
N THR A 4 6.97 4.47 3.81
CA THR A 4 8.18 5.23 3.50
C THR A 4 8.80 4.66 2.24
N PHE A 5 9.08 5.54 1.29
CA PHE A 5 9.76 5.25 0.05
C PHE A 5 11.18 5.80 0.09
N ASP A 6 12.11 5.05 -0.50
CA ASP A 6 13.43 5.53 -0.89
C ASP A 6 13.65 5.22 -2.37
N SER A 7 13.98 6.25 -3.15
CA SER A 7 14.21 6.13 -4.60
C SER A 7 13.06 5.41 -5.31
N GLY A 8 11.82 5.73 -4.92
CA GLY A 8 10.58 5.15 -5.44
C GLY A 8 10.26 3.74 -4.96
N ARG A 9 11.08 3.14 -4.09
CA ARG A 9 10.86 1.79 -3.55
C ARG A 9 10.35 1.86 -2.12
N PRO A 10 9.31 1.08 -1.75
CA PRO A 10 8.89 1.00 -0.36
C PRO A 10 10.00 0.35 0.47
N VAL A 11 10.42 1.02 1.54
CA VAL A 11 11.48 0.56 2.45
C VAL A 11 11.01 0.40 3.89
N ALA A 12 9.90 1.05 4.27
CA ALA A 12 9.31 0.87 5.59
C ALA A 12 7.78 1.00 5.56
N LEU A 13 7.11 0.28 6.46
CA LEU A 13 5.69 0.41 6.77
C LEU A 13 5.53 0.75 8.26
N ASP A 14 4.82 1.83 8.57
CA ASP A 14 4.60 2.29 9.96
C ASP A 14 5.89 2.42 10.79
N GLY A 15 6.99 2.77 10.12
CA GLY A 15 8.33 2.95 10.72
C GLY A 15 9.18 1.68 10.75
N GLU A 16 8.61 0.50 10.48
CA GLU A 16 9.32 -0.77 10.44
C GLU A 16 9.91 -1.03 9.06
N THR A 17 11.20 -1.40 9.00
CA THR A 17 11.87 -1.71 7.73
C THR A 17 11.32 -3.00 7.14
N VAL A 18 11.02 -2.99 5.84
CA VAL A 18 10.44 -4.13 5.14
C VAL A 18 11.13 -4.38 3.81
N THR A 19 11.12 -5.63 3.36
CA THR A 19 11.40 -5.99 1.98
C THR A 19 10.21 -5.61 1.08
N LEU A 20 10.45 -5.55 -0.23
CA LEU A 20 9.37 -5.34 -1.21
C LEU A 20 8.28 -6.42 -1.12
N ALA A 21 8.67 -7.68 -0.87
CA ALA A 21 7.72 -8.78 -0.75
C ALA A 21 6.82 -8.63 0.49
N GLU A 22 7.40 -8.24 1.63
CA GLU A 22 6.66 -7.94 2.86
C GLU A 22 5.76 -6.73 2.67
N ALA A 23 6.24 -5.67 2.02
CA ALA A 23 5.44 -4.48 1.73
C ALA A 23 4.19 -4.83 0.92
N LEU A 24 4.36 -5.62 -0.16
CA LEU A 24 3.26 -6.09 -1.00
C LEU A 24 2.27 -6.96 -0.21
N LEU A 25 2.78 -7.89 0.60
CA LEU A 25 1.93 -8.79 1.37
C LEU A 25 1.14 -8.03 2.44
N LEU A 26 1.80 -7.18 3.24
CA LEU A 26 1.17 -6.43 4.32
C LEU A 26 0.14 -5.43 3.79
N ALA A 27 0.49 -4.66 2.74
CA ALA A 27 -0.46 -3.76 2.09
C ALA A 27 -1.65 -4.52 1.49
N GLY A 28 -1.41 -5.70 0.91
CA GLY A 28 -2.46 -6.55 0.36
C GLY A 28 -3.39 -7.15 1.42
N GLN A 29 -2.84 -7.62 2.54
CA GLN A 29 -3.63 -8.13 3.67
C GLN A 29 -4.49 -7.04 4.28
N LEU A 30 -3.93 -5.84 4.38
CA LEU A 30 -4.65 -4.68 4.84
C LEU A 30 -5.78 -4.30 3.86
N ALA A 31 -5.52 -4.25 2.55
CA ALA A 31 -6.56 -4.05 1.54
C ALA A 31 -7.69 -5.09 1.64
N ARG A 32 -7.33 -6.37 1.87
CA ARG A 32 -8.30 -7.45 2.10
C ARG A 32 -9.12 -7.23 3.37
N ALA A 33 -8.50 -6.81 4.47
CA ALA A 33 -9.19 -6.52 5.73
C ALA A 33 -10.22 -5.38 5.57
N HIS A 34 -9.99 -4.49 4.61
CA HIS A 34 -10.89 -3.40 4.22
C HIS A 34 -11.85 -3.77 3.08
N GLY A 35 -11.96 -5.05 2.71
CA GLY A 35 -12.92 -5.53 1.71
C GLY A 35 -12.56 -5.21 0.24
N LEU A 36 -11.35 -4.72 -0.02
CA LEU A 36 -10.88 -4.36 -1.37
C LEU A 36 -10.40 -5.58 -2.19
N VAL A 37 -10.50 -6.79 -1.62
CA VAL A 37 -10.10 -8.05 -2.27
C VAL A 37 -11.27 -9.03 -2.23
N GLY A 38 -11.94 -9.19 -3.38
CA GLY A 38 -13.05 -10.12 -3.53
C GLY A 38 -12.62 -11.60 -3.56
N PRO A 39 -13.59 -12.54 -3.56
CA PRO A 39 -13.32 -13.97 -3.71
C PRO A 39 -12.52 -14.26 -4.98
N GLY A 40 -11.42 -15.04 -4.85
CA GLY A 40 -10.50 -15.31 -5.95
C GLY A 40 -9.54 -14.15 -6.31
N GLY A 41 -9.66 -13.00 -5.65
CA GLY A 41 -8.77 -11.85 -5.85
C GLY A 41 -7.35 -12.10 -5.33
N SER A 42 -6.37 -11.58 -6.05
CA SER A 42 -4.96 -11.67 -5.65
C SER A 42 -4.61 -10.63 -4.58
N VAL A 43 -4.22 -11.10 -3.40
CA VAL A 43 -3.73 -10.25 -2.30
C VAL A 43 -2.50 -9.44 -2.72
N LEU A 44 -1.58 -10.04 -3.48
CA LEU A 44 -0.38 -9.35 -3.96
C LEU A 44 -0.72 -8.26 -4.98
N ALA A 45 -1.69 -8.50 -5.86
CA ALA A 45 -2.14 -7.47 -6.81
C ALA A 45 -2.79 -6.29 -6.09
N ALA A 46 -3.58 -6.56 -5.05
CA ALA A 46 -4.16 -5.51 -4.20
C ALA A 46 -3.09 -4.72 -3.45
N GLY A 47 -2.07 -5.40 -2.90
CA GLY A 47 -0.93 -4.75 -2.26
C GLY A 47 -0.15 -3.86 -3.23
N ALA A 48 0.09 -4.33 -4.46
CA ALA A 48 0.74 -3.54 -5.50
C ALA A 48 -0.08 -2.28 -5.83
N ALA A 49 -1.41 -2.40 -5.97
CA ALA A 49 -2.29 -1.27 -6.23
C ALA A 49 -2.29 -0.23 -5.09
N VAL A 50 -2.25 -0.68 -3.83
CA VAL A 50 -2.13 0.21 -2.67
C VAL A 50 -0.80 0.96 -2.67
N LEU A 51 0.32 0.26 -2.91
CA LEU A 51 1.64 0.89 -2.93
C LEU A 51 1.83 1.82 -4.11
N ASP A 52 1.27 1.49 -5.28
CA ASP A 52 1.28 2.36 -6.46
C ASP A 52 0.46 3.64 -6.22
N ALA A 53 -0.73 3.53 -5.61
CA ALA A 53 -1.52 4.69 -5.21
C ALA A 53 -0.75 5.59 -4.23
N ALA A 54 -0.14 5.00 -3.20
CA ALA A 54 0.70 5.70 -2.24
C ALA A 54 1.91 6.39 -2.93
N ARG A 55 2.55 5.72 -3.88
CA ARG A 55 3.66 6.29 -4.64
C ARG A 55 3.23 7.50 -5.46
N ARG A 56 2.04 7.50 -6.07
CA ARG A 56 1.53 8.62 -6.86
C ARG A 56 1.21 9.86 -6.02
N GLU A 57 0.88 9.68 -4.74
CA GLU A 57 0.66 10.79 -3.80
C GLU A 57 1.99 11.44 -3.36
N LEU A 58 3.11 10.72 -3.45
CA LEU A 58 4.42 11.24 -3.11
C LEU A 58 4.98 12.09 -4.25
N ALA A 59 5.07 13.41 -4.04
CA ALA A 59 5.59 14.37 -5.01
C ALA A 59 7.10 14.21 -5.30
N ALA A 60 7.84 13.60 -4.39
CA ALA A 60 9.25 13.29 -4.51
C ALA A 60 9.49 11.78 -4.67
N ASP A 61 10.72 11.37 -5.00
CA ASP A 61 11.07 9.94 -5.08
C ASP A 61 11.29 9.30 -3.69
N THR A 62 11.56 10.11 -2.67
CA THR A 62 11.81 9.67 -1.30
C THR A 62 10.92 10.44 -0.34
N GLY A 63 10.38 9.74 0.65
CA GLY A 63 9.54 10.33 1.70
C GLY A 63 8.47 9.37 2.21
N THR A 64 7.66 9.86 3.14
CA THR A 64 6.62 9.05 3.81
C THR A 64 5.24 9.59 3.46
N VAL A 65 4.34 8.69 3.10
CA VAL A 65 2.95 8.99 2.77
C VAL A 65 2.01 8.17 3.64
N ARG A 66 0.89 8.75 4.04
CA ARG A 66 -0.17 8.05 4.76
C ARG A 66 -1.09 7.38 3.75
N VAL A 67 -1.39 6.10 3.93
CA VAL A 67 -2.35 5.38 3.07
C VAL A 67 -3.75 5.52 3.68
N PRO A 68 -4.69 6.24 3.02
CA PRO A 68 -6.04 6.46 3.53
C PRO A 68 -6.97 5.33 3.06
N LEU A 69 -6.90 4.16 3.68
CA LEU A 69 -7.69 3.00 3.24
C LEU A 69 -9.20 3.22 3.34
N ALA A 70 -9.66 4.00 4.32
CA ALA A 70 -11.06 4.41 4.45
C ALA A 70 -11.53 5.35 3.32
N GLU A 71 -10.62 5.98 2.60
CA GLU A 71 -10.92 6.82 1.44
C GLU A 71 -10.90 6.02 0.13
N GLN A 72 -10.09 4.95 0.11
CA GLN A 72 -10.09 3.94 -0.96
C GLN A 72 -11.42 3.18 -1.02
N GLU A 73 -12.01 2.83 0.13
CA GLU A 73 -13.35 2.20 0.23
C GLU A 73 -14.44 2.98 -0.54
N ARG A 74 -14.36 4.31 -0.56
CA ARG A 74 -15.33 5.19 -1.26
C ARG A 74 -15.14 5.28 -2.77
N ARG A 75 -14.00 4.87 -3.33
CA ARG A 75 -13.73 4.89 -4.78
C ARG A 75 -14.07 3.57 -5.48
N VAL A 76 -14.29 2.50 -4.73
CA VAL A 76 -14.55 1.14 -5.25
C VAL A 76 -16.03 0.74 -5.12
N ALA A 77 -16.82 1.51 -4.36
CA ALA A 77 -18.28 1.41 -4.31
C ALA A 77 -18.94 2.25 -5.40
#